data_AF-A0A7H1N3F0-F1
#
_entry.id   AF-A0A7H1N3F0-F1
#
_cell.length_a   1.000
_cell.length_b   1.000
_cell.length_c   1.000
_cell.angle_alpha   90.00
_cell.angle_beta   90.00
_cell.angle_gamma   90.00
#
_symmetry.space_group_name_H-M   'P 1'
#
loop_
_entity.id
_entity.type
_entity.pdbx_description
1 polymer ?
#
loop_
_entity_poly.entity_id
_entity_poly.type
_entity_poly.pdbx_seq_one_letter_code
_entity_poly.pdbx_strand_id
1 'polypeptide(L)'
;MGARRSNSARPWRAIGLAVGVGCGLLALVLLAAKLDVPRLDVDVMLDDVLDAAAIDSRLQRLEQLACQRSVAVGLGQPLPLTFARIQAWAEKSTAAGIVLAPATAIVDRQ
;
A
#
# COMPACT_ATOMS: atom_id res chain seq x y z
N MET A 1 11.11 28.89 -33.96
CA MET A 1 9.93 29.62 -33.44
C MET A 1 8.77 28.63 -33.32
N GLY A 2 8.15 28.50 -32.14
CA GLY A 2 6.79 27.94 -32.01
C GLY A 2 6.64 26.45 -31.71
N ALA A 3 6.60 26.12 -30.43
CA ALA A 3 6.19 24.83 -29.88
C ALA A 3 4.66 24.59 -29.99
N ARG A 4 4.22 23.32 -29.97
CA ARG A 4 3.12 22.89 -29.08
C ARG A 4 3.12 21.38 -28.85
N ARG A 5 3.07 20.99 -27.58
CA ARG A 5 3.05 19.62 -27.05
C ARG A 5 1.67 18.96 -27.22
N SER A 6 1.71 17.62 -27.27
CA SER A 6 0.82 16.61 -26.66
C SER A 6 -0.66 16.95 -26.36
N ASN A 7 -1.53 15.98 -26.63
CA ASN A 7 -2.46 15.37 -25.65
C ASN A 7 -3.81 15.03 -26.30
N SER A 8 -4.09 13.74 -26.49
CA SER A 8 -5.47 13.22 -26.56
C SER A 8 -5.57 11.98 -25.67
N ALA A 9 -6.02 12.26 -24.45
CA ALA A 9 -6.64 11.39 -23.48
C ALA A 9 -7.06 10.00 -24.02
N ARG A 10 -6.48 8.94 -23.45
CA ARG A 10 -7.09 7.61 -23.49
C ARG A 10 -7.89 7.39 -22.21
N PRO A 11 -9.14 6.91 -22.30
CA PRO A 11 -10.03 6.81 -21.14
C PRO A 11 -9.53 5.73 -20.18
N TRP A 12 -9.45 6.09 -18.90
CA TRP A 12 -9.15 5.17 -17.81
C TRP A 12 -10.27 4.13 -17.70
N ARG A 13 -9.94 2.86 -17.98
CA ARG A 13 -10.79 1.70 -17.65
C ARG A 13 -9.89 0.61 -17.08
N ALA A 14 -9.81 0.54 -15.76
CA ALA A 14 -9.46 -0.69 -15.05
C ALA A 14 -10.05 -0.62 -13.64
N ILE A 15 -11.18 -1.30 -13.47
CA ILE A 15 -11.71 -1.72 -12.17
C ILE A 15 -11.07 -3.08 -11.93
N GLY A 16 -10.29 -3.22 -10.86
CA GLY A 16 -9.67 -4.47 -10.44
C GLY A 16 -9.69 -4.57 -8.93
N LEU A 17 -10.84 -4.95 -8.37
CA LEU A 17 -10.93 -5.43 -7.00
C LEU A 17 -10.34 -6.85 -6.96
N ALA A 18 -9.23 -7.04 -6.24
CA ALA A 18 -8.74 -8.37 -5.90
C ALA A 18 -8.93 -8.58 -4.39
N VAL A 19 -9.96 -9.34 -4.04
CA VAL A 19 -10.13 -9.94 -2.72
C VAL A 19 -10.11 -11.45 -2.92
N GLY A 20 -9.18 -12.16 -2.28
CA GLY A 20 -9.14 -13.62 -2.34
C GLY A 20 -7.85 -14.21 -1.76
N VAL A 21 -7.97 -14.82 -0.58
CA VAL A 21 -7.00 -15.76 -0.02
C VAL A 21 -7.02 -17.06 -0.83
N GLY A 22 -5.88 -17.46 -1.42
CA GLY A 22 -5.67 -18.80 -1.99
C GLY A 22 -4.92 -18.82 -3.33
N CYS A 23 -3.69 -19.35 -3.33
CA CYS A 23 -2.82 -19.89 -4.41
C CYS A 23 -2.73 -19.22 -5.82
N GLY A 24 -3.55 -18.24 -6.18
CA GLY A 24 -3.53 -17.55 -7.49
C GLY A 24 -2.56 -16.37 -7.59
N LEU A 25 -1.93 -15.97 -6.48
CA LEU A 25 -1.13 -14.74 -6.41
C LEU A 25 0.16 -14.80 -7.26
N LEU A 26 0.75 -15.98 -7.45
CA LEU A 26 1.98 -16.17 -8.24
C LEU A 26 1.79 -15.81 -9.72
N ALA A 27 0.63 -16.12 -10.30
CA ALA A 27 0.37 -15.81 -11.71
C ALA A 27 0.27 -14.29 -11.95
N LEU A 28 -0.34 -13.55 -11.02
CA LEU A 28 -0.51 -12.11 -11.12
C LEU A 28 0.81 -11.36 -10.98
N VAL A 29 1.66 -11.74 -10.02
CA VAL A 29 2.99 -11.13 -9.83
C VAL A 29 3.85 -11.34 -11.08
N LEU A 30 3.86 -12.56 -11.63
CA LEU A 30 4.62 -12.87 -12.84
C LEU A 30 4.07 -12.17 -14.09
N LEU A 31 2.75 -11.98 -14.18
CA LEU A 31 2.13 -11.26 -15.29
C LEU A 31 2.48 -9.77 -15.25
N ALA A 32 2.41 -9.14 -14.07
CA ALA A 32 2.80 -7.74 -13.90
C ALA A 32 4.27 -7.52 -14.29
N ALA A 33 5.17 -8.41 -13.85
CA ALA A 33 6.59 -8.36 -14.23
C ALA A 33 6.81 -8.53 -15.74
N LYS A 34 6.05 -9.42 -16.40
CA LYS A 34 6.14 -9.60 -17.87
C LYS A 34 5.59 -8.42 -18.67
N LEU A 35 4.62 -7.71 -18.12
CA LEU A 35 3.95 -6.58 -18.77
C LEU A 35 4.57 -5.23 -18.39
N ASP A 36 5.63 -5.22 -17.58
CA ASP A 36 6.32 -4.02 -17.08
C ASP A 36 5.34 -3.01 -16.43
N VAL A 37 4.39 -3.54 -15.65
CA VAL A 37 3.36 -2.74 -14.99
C VAL A 37 3.80 -2.43 -13.55
N PRO A 38 3.81 -1.15 -13.12
CA PRO A 38 4.12 -0.78 -11.74
C PRO A 38 3.19 -1.49 -10.75
N ARG A 39 3.77 -2.12 -9.72
CA ARG A 39 3.03 -2.92 -8.74
C ARG A 39 3.51 -2.63 -7.32
N LEU A 40 2.63 -2.87 -6.36
CA LEU A 40 2.92 -2.77 -4.94
C LEU A 40 2.37 -4.01 -4.25
N ASP A 41 3.22 -4.72 -3.53
CA ASP A 41 2.84 -5.83 -2.67
C ASP A 41 2.47 -5.31 -1.28
N VAL A 42 1.40 -5.88 -0.73
CA VAL A 42 0.94 -5.60 0.62
C VAL A 42 1.71 -6.49 1.59
N ASP A 43 2.45 -5.88 2.52
CA ASP A 43 3.19 -6.61 3.54
C ASP A 43 2.32 -7.03 4.73
N VAL A 44 1.36 -6.16 5.13
CA VAL A 44 0.53 -6.37 6.33
C VAL A 44 -0.92 -5.96 6.06
N MET A 45 -1.86 -6.87 6.34
CA MET A 45 -3.29 -6.54 6.42
C MET A 45 -3.62 -6.09 7.85
N LEU A 46 -3.94 -4.83 8.06
CA LEU A 46 -4.03 -4.19 9.38
C LEU A 46 -5.22 -4.66 10.22
N ASP A 47 -6.38 -4.81 9.60
CA ASP A 47 -7.66 -5.08 10.26
C ASP A 47 -8.26 -6.44 9.90
N ASP A 48 -7.40 -7.39 9.56
CA ASP A 48 -7.76 -8.80 9.37
C ASP A 48 -8.42 -9.41 10.64
N VAL A 49 -8.16 -8.82 11.81
CA VAL A 49 -8.96 -9.00 13.02
C VAL A 49 -9.39 -7.61 13.49
N LEU A 50 -10.70 -7.38 13.58
CA LEU A 50 -11.29 -6.09 13.94
C LEU A 50 -11.31 -5.88 15.46
N ASP A 51 -10.12 -5.81 16.03
CA ASP A 51 -9.87 -5.49 17.43
C ASP A 51 -8.79 -4.42 17.54
N ALA A 52 -8.94 -3.54 18.52
CA ALA A 52 -8.09 -2.37 18.66
C ALA A 52 -6.63 -2.74 18.98
N ALA A 53 -6.40 -3.76 19.82
CA ALA A 53 -5.05 -4.23 20.16
C ALA A 53 -4.46 -5.06 19.02
N ALA A 54 -5.28 -5.84 18.31
CA ALA A 54 -4.85 -6.57 17.13
C ALA A 54 -4.34 -5.61 16.03
N ILE A 55 -5.06 -4.54 15.73
CA ILE A 55 -4.64 -3.53 14.75
C ILE A 55 -3.32 -2.88 15.17
N ASP A 56 -3.19 -2.50 16.45
CA ASP A 56 -1.95 -1.88 16.96
C ASP A 56 -0.74 -2.82 16.82
N SER A 57 -0.92 -4.11 17.10
CA SER A 57 0.15 -5.11 16.92
C SER A 57 0.59 -5.25 15.46
N ARG A 58 -0.34 -5.14 14.52
CA ARG A 58 -0.05 -5.17 13.08
C ARG A 58 0.64 -3.89 12.62
N LEU A 59 0.28 -2.74 13.18
CA LEU A 59 0.98 -1.48 12.95
C LEU A 59 2.42 -1.53 13.47
N GLN A 60 2.66 -2.09 14.66
CA GLN A 60 4.03 -2.33 15.15
C GLN A 60 4.82 -3.26 14.22
N ARG A 61 4.18 -4.31 13.70
CA ARG A 61 4.81 -5.19 12.71
C ARG A 61 5.18 -4.44 11.43
N LEU A 62 4.31 -3.55 10.96
CA LEU A 62 4.56 -2.71 9.79
C LEU A 62 5.77 -1.80 10.00
N GLU A 63 5.88 -1.17 11.18
CA GLU A 63 7.05 -0.35 11.54
C GLU A 63 8.34 -1.15 11.52
N GLN A 64 8.35 -2.35 12.12
CA GLN A 64 9.52 -3.24 12.09
C GLN A 64 9.95 -3.58 10.67
N LEU A 65 9.00 -3.85 9.78
CA LEU A 65 9.29 -4.12 8.36
C LEU A 65 9.85 -2.89 7.65
N ALA A 66 9.28 -1.71 7.91
CA ALA A 66 9.78 -0.46 7.34
C ALA A 66 11.22 -0.17 7.78
N CYS A 67 11.56 -0.44 9.05
CA CYS A 67 12.94 -0.32 9.53
C CYS A 67 13.90 -1.32 8.86
N GLN A 68 13.44 -2.54 8.55
CA GLN A 68 14.28 -3.58 7.94
C GLN A 68 14.47 -3.39 6.43
N ARG A 69 13.44 -2.92 5.72
CA ARG A 69 13.39 -2.89 4.24
C ARG A 69 13.39 -1.47 3.67
N SER A 70 13.53 -0.45 4.52
CA SER A 70 13.35 0.99 4.20
C SER A 70 11.94 1.41 3.79
N VAL A 71 11.11 0.49 3.28
CA VAL A 71 9.69 0.70 2.96
C VAL A 71 8.86 -0.50 3.42
N ALA A 72 7.60 -0.26 3.80
CA ALA A 72 6.62 -1.31 4.05
C ALA A 72 5.21 -0.79 3.73
N VAL A 73 4.32 -1.70 3.32
CA VAL A 73 2.97 -1.38 2.86
C VAL A 73 1.93 -2.09 3.71
N GLY A 74 1.11 -1.30 4.39
CA GLY A 74 -0.07 -1.77 5.10
C GLY A 74 -1.34 -1.57 4.28
N LEU A 75 -2.27 -2.53 4.33
CA LEU A 75 -3.62 -2.40 3.79
C LEU A 75 -4.64 -2.50 4.91
N GLY A 76 -5.64 -1.63 4.91
CA GLY A 76 -6.75 -1.68 5.85
C GLY A 76 -8.06 -1.32 5.18
N GLN A 77 -9.17 -1.82 5.70
CA GLN A 77 -10.51 -1.48 5.25
C GLN A 77 -10.91 -0.08 5.76
N PRO A 78 -11.82 0.63 5.07
CA PRO A 78 -12.24 1.98 5.44
C PRO A 78 -13.23 1.96 6.63
N LEU A 79 -12.80 1.42 7.76
CA LEU A 79 -13.59 1.27 8.98
C LEU A 79 -13.22 2.36 9.99
N PRO A 80 -14.19 2.89 10.76
CA PRO A 80 -13.91 3.93 11.76
C PRO A 80 -12.83 3.54 12.77
N LEU A 81 -12.84 2.29 13.24
CA LEU A 81 -11.84 1.77 14.17
C LEU A 81 -10.45 1.74 13.53
N THR A 82 -10.34 1.17 12.33
CA THR A 82 -9.07 1.10 11.58
C THR A 82 -8.49 2.48 11.34
N PHE A 83 -9.31 3.44 10.90
CA PHE A 83 -8.89 4.81 10.66
C PHE A 83 -8.40 5.51 11.94
N ALA A 84 -9.16 5.39 13.04
CA ALA A 84 -8.78 5.97 14.32
C ALA A 84 -7.44 5.43 14.84
N ARG A 85 -7.19 4.13 14.65
CA ARG A 85 -5.91 3.51 15.04
C ARG A 85 -4.74 3.97 14.17
N ILE A 86 -4.91 4.02 12.85
CA ILE A 86 -3.89 4.52 11.93
C ILE A 86 -3.53 5.98 12.25
N GLN A 87 -4.52 6.83 12.54
CA GLN A 87 -4.28 8.23 12.90
C GLN A 87 -3.43 8.33 14.18
N ALA A 88 -3.85 7.64 15.26
CA ALA A 88 -3.13 7.67 16.53
C ALA A 88 -1.71 7.10 16.43
N TRP A 89 -1.51 6.13 15.56
CA TRP A 89 -0.19 5.57 15.25
C TRP A 89 0.67 6.56 14.45
N ALA A 90 0.16 7.15 13.37
CA ALA A 90 0.88 8.07 12.50
C ALA A 90 1.48 9.28 13.26
N GLU A 91 0.73 9.81 14.22
CA GLU A 91 1.18 10.88 15.12
C GLU A 91 2.43 10.46 15.93
N LYS A 92 2.48 9.21 16.40
CA LYS A 92 3.60 8.66 17.16
C LYS A 92 4.77 8.25 16.26
N SER A 93 4.49 7.65 15.10
CA SER A 93 5.51 7.13 14.19
C SER A 93 6.34 8.25 13.56
N THR A 94 5.77 9.44 13.38
CA THR A 94 6.53 10.62 12.95
C THR A 94 7.65 10.96 13.95
N ALA A 95 7.38 10.82 15.26
CA ALA A 95 8.40 11.01 16.29
C ALA A 95 9.47 9.90 16.29
N ALA A 96 9.14 8.71 15.77
CA ALA A 96 10.06 7.59 15.58
C ALA A 96 10.84 7.65 14.24
N GLY A 97 10.69 8.72 13.46
CA GLY A 97 11.39 8.90 12.18
C GLY A 97 10.76 8.15 11.00
N ILE A 98 9.53 7.64 11.15
CA ILE A 98 8.78 6.99 10.08
C ILE A 98 7.86 8.02 9.43
N VAL A 99 7.90 8.11 8.10
CA VAL A 99 7.08 9.04 7.31
C VAL A 99 6.08 8.27 6.47
N LEU A 100 4.82 8.66 6.55
CA LEU A 100 3.79 8.15 5.64
C LEU A 100 3.91 8.81 4.28
N ALA A 101 3.99 7.97 3.25
CA ALA A 101 4.07 8.38 1.86
C ALA A 101 2.85 7.87 1.08
N PRO A 102 2.39 8.59 0.04
CA PRO A 102 1.43 8.06 -0.91
C PRO A 102 1.94 6.77 -1.56
N ALA A 103 1.04 5.81 -1.84
CA ALA A 103 1.41 4.55 -2.49
C ALA A 103 2.13 4.74 -3.84
N THR A 104 1.78 5.78 -4.59
CA THR A 104 2.44 6.14 -5.86
C THR A 104 3.89 6.58 -5.70
N ALA A 105 4.31 7.03 -4.52
CA ALA A 105 5.70 7.44 -4.26
C ALA A 105 6.63 6.24 -3.99
N ILE A 106 6.07 5.06 -3.73
CA ILE A 106 6.80 3.85 -3.32
C ILE A 106 6.63 2.67 -4.30
N VAL A 107 5.84 2.84 -5.36
CA VAL A 107 5.51 1.78 -6.32
C VAL A 107 6.75 1.17 -7.01
N ASP A 108 7.83 1.94 -7.15
CA ASP A 108 9.09 1.47 -7.76
C ASP A 108 10.16 1.08 -6.72
N ARG A 109 9.78 0.89 -5.45
CA ARG A 109 10.71 0.62 -4.33
C ARG A 109 10.65 -0.81 -3.79
N GLN A 110 9.93 -1.71 -4.45
CA GLN A 110 9.78 -3.11 -4.05
C GLN A 110 10.29 -4.08 -5.12
#